data_AF-A0A497MUM2-F1
#
_entry.id   AF-A0A497MUM2-F1
#
_cell.length_a   1.000
_cell.length_b   1.000
_cell.length_c   1.000
_cell.angle_alpha   90.00
_cell.angle_beta   90.00
_cell.angle_gamma   90.00
#
_symmetry.space_group_name_H-M   'P 1'
#
loop_
_entity.id
_entity.type
_entity.pdbx_description
1 polymer ?
#
loop_
_entity_poly.entity_id
_entity_poly.type
_entity_poly.pdbx_seq_one_letter_code
_entity_poly.pdbx_strand_id
1 'polypeptide(L)'
;MANMSMKIYQIALPPEGLLLRDFAVTALAYIAHYAGDMMKFSIGLEKAEITFPDHNASEVATAFRRLFEEAMERMKKPWCRPGLVGNDWKQTIPKWIRLVSAKAGVKLPSGKGWDLLQEGVKIYLNWISREINNLDAILVSLSSYEAGGDLLIKWGKGAGSKSPEALTLFKANYYAGRRGMASKCKLGLEARVKLDEHTLALSLAGAIMAKQGTFKPGQQNLAVYLSLLDPGAMGVKEELSSLISRVGCRLSPDVVFRLASAIAAHGGGVGFGRQPVRLITVAEGGNRANVVSTLEFEFDQPLLSFFEALSSRSQWAYQRLRNLMEYTLNHWESLTRESRTMVELGYMLAHAIILSCSGSLSPEEALYGVSRVSYASASREFEDALKATSKYIGISDLGGFASLIKNVYSALKETAPVVR
;
A
#
# COMPACT_ATOMS: atom_id res chain seq x y z
N MET A 1 42.07 -5.20 3.34
CA MET A 1 40.62 -4.91 3.23
C MET A 1 40.50 -3.43 2.87
N ALA A 2 40.10 -3.11 1.65
CA ALA A 2 39.91 -1.71 1.25
C ALA A 2 38.72 -1.13 2.03
N ASN A 3 38.90 0.02 2.66
CA ASN A 3 37.80 0.79 3.25
C ASN A 3 36.81 1.12 2.13
N MET A 4 35.67 0.42 2.09
CA MET A 4 34.55 0.85 1.25
C MET A 4 34.02 2.15 1.82
N SER A 5 34.29 3.27 1.17
CA SER A 5 33.65 4.54 1.49
C SER A 5 32.16 4.44 1.15
N MET A 6 31.31 4.75 2.14
CA MET A 6 29.88 4.88 1.96
C MET A 6 29.54 6.37 1.90
N LYS A 7 28.71 6.76 0.95
CA LYS A 7 28.06 8.07 0.95
C LYS A 7 26.68 7.94 1.60
N ILE A 8 26.44 8.78 2.60
CA ILE A 8 25.15 8.89 3.28
C ILE A 8 24.44 10.12 2.73
N TYR A 9 23.27 9.92 2.13
CA TYR A 9 22.39 11.01 1.70
C TYR A 9 21.19 11.04 2.62
N GLN A 10 21.00 12.15 3.31
CA GLN A 10 19.76 12.40 4.04
C GLN A 10 18.76 13.00 3.07
N ILE A 11 17.57 12.43 2.94
CA ILE A 11 16.47 13.01 2.16
C ILE A 11 15.50 13.65 3.14
N ALA A 12 15.26 14.95 2.94
CA ALA A 12 14.21 15.66 3.64
C ALA A 12 12.85 15.08 3.24
N LEU A 13 12.11 14.59 4.23
CA LEU A 13 10.76 14.07 3.99
C LEU A 13 9.70 15.09 4.45
N PRO A 14 8.52 15.08 3.84
CA PRO A 14 7.35 15.72 4.44
C PRO A 14 7.13 15.20 5.88
N PRO A 15 6.50 15.97 6.77
CA PRO A 15 6.16 15.54 8.12
C PRO A 15 5.41 14.20 8.15
N GLU A 16 5.63 13.44 9.23
CA GLU A 16 4.97 12.16 9.45
C GLU A 16 3.44 12.28 9.36
N GLY A 17 2.82 11.29 8.72
CA GLY A 17 1.37 11.19 8.60
C GLY A 17 0.77 11.95 7.41
N LEU A 18 1.59 12.59 6.57
CA LEU A 18 1.17 13.05 5.25
C LEU A 18 1.30 11.92 4.23
N LEU A 19 0.28 11.73 3.39
CA LEU A 19 0.36 10.78 2.26
C LEU A 19 1.55 11.08 1.33
N LEU A 20 1.92 12.35 1.21
CA LEU A 20 3.08 12.80 0.47
C LEU A 20 4.38 12.15 0.95
N ARG A 21 4.55 11.98 2.26
CA ARG A 21 5.69 11.29 2.84
C ARG A 21 5.69 9.82 2.41
N ASP A 22 4.56 9.16 2.60
CA ASP A 22 4.41 7.72 2.34
C ASP A 22 4.63 7.40 0.85
N PHE A 23 4.22 8.28 -0.07
CA PHE A 23 4.51 8.14 -1.49
C PHE A 23 5.97 8.41 -1.84
N ALA A 24 6.59 9.44 -1.26
CA ALA A 24 8.03 9.66 -1.43
C ALA A 24 8.83 8.46 -0.92
N VAL A 25 8.50 7.93 0.26
CA VAL A 25 9.09 6.71 0.82
C VAL A 25 8.85 5.52 -0.10
N THR A 26 7.65 5.37 -0.66
CA THR A 26 7.34 4.30 -1.63
C THR A 26 8.26 4.37 -2.84
N ALA A 27 8.46 5.55 -3.42
CA ALA A 27 9.36 5.74 -4.56
C ALA A 27 10.82 5.38 -4.20
N LEU A 28 11.29 5.79 -3.02
CA LEU A 28 12.63 5.49 -2.53
C LEU A 28 12.82 3.99 -2.26
N ALA A 29 11.80 3.30 -1.75
CA ALA A 29 11.80 1.86 -1.54
C ALA A 29 11.96 1.08 -2.86
N TYR A 30 11.29 1.53 -3.93
CA TYR A 30 11.46 0.97 -5.27
C TYR A 30 12.89 1.15 -5.80
N ILE A 31 13.45 2.35 -5.63
CA ILE A 31 14.82 2.64 -6.04
C ILE A 31 15.80 1.74 -5.30
N ALA A 32 15.61 1.58 -3.98
CA ALA A 32 16.44 0.72 -3.16
C ALA A 32 16.40 -0.73 -3.59
N HIS A 33 15.20 -1.26 -3.83
CA HIS A 33 15.04 -2.62 -4.29
C HIS A 33 15.78 -2.89 -5.61
N TYR A 34 15.66 -2.00 -6.60
CA TYR A 34 16.30 -2.20 -7.90
C TYR A 34 17.80 -1.90 -7.92
N ALA A 35 18.30 -1.08 -7.00
CA ALA A 35 19.73 -0.86 -6.80
C ALA A 35 20.41 -1.98 -6.00
N GLY A 36 19.64 -2.91 -5.42
CA GLY A 36 20.13 -4.04 -4.62
C GLY A 36 20.33 -3.71 -3.12
N ASP A 37 20.53 -4.77 -2.31
CA ASP A 37 20.59 -4.75 -0.82
C ASP A 37 21.75 -3.94 -0.19
N MET A 38 22.47 -3.14 -0.98
CA MET A 38 23.53 -2.25 -0.48
C MET A 38 23.01 -0.91 0.04
N MET A 39 21.70 -0.68 -0.03
CA MET A 39 21.05 0.55 0.40
C MET A 39 20.46 0.39 1.80
N LYS A 40 21.13 0.93 2.82
CA LYS A 40 20.50 1.04 4.15
C LYS A 40 19.51 2.19 4.13
N PHE A 41 18.23 1.84 4.20
CA PHE A 41 17.13 2.78 4.31
C PHE A 41 16.68 2.84 5.76
N SER A 42 16.79 4.02 6.39
CA SER A 42 16.22 4.26 7.71
C SER A 42 15.26 5.43 7.65
N ILE A 43 14.13 5.28 8.34
CA ILE A 43 13.11 6.32 8.39
C ILE A 43 13.09 6.91 9.79
N GLY A 44 13.45 8.19 9.90
CA GLY A 44 13.22 9.01 11.09
C GLY A 44 11.92 9.82 11.03
N LEU A 45 11.64 10.54 12.11
CA LEU A 45 10.47 11.43 12.24
C LEU A 45 10.46 12.57 11.19
N GLU A 46 11.64 13.07 10.78
CA GLU A 46 11.78 14.23 9.90
C GLU A 46 12.66 13.98 8.65
N LYS A 47 13.35 12.84 8.59
CA LYS A 47 14.31 12.51 7.52
C LYS A 47 14.22 11.04 7.15
N ALA A 48 14.34 10.72 5.86
CA ALA A 48 14.77 9.39 5.44
C ALA A 48 16.27 9.44 5.21
N GLU A 49 17.00 8.53 5.81
CA GLU A 49 18.41 8.36 5.49
C GLU A 49 18.55 7.24 4.49
N ILE A 50 19.26 7.56 3.42
CA ILE A 50 19.60 6.61 2.38
C ILE A 50 21.11 6.56 2.27
N THR A 51 21.67 5.40 2.59
CA THR A 51 23.10 5.16 2.48
C THR A 51 23.39 4.32 1.25
N PHE A 52 24.39 4.69 0.45
CA PHE A 52 24.86 3.88 -0.67
C PHE A 52 26.40 3.76 -0.65
N PRO A 53 26.97 2.65 -1.16
CA PRO A 53 28.39 2.57 -1.46
C PRO A 53 28.77 3.46 -2.65
N ASP A 54 29.94 4.10 -2.60
CA ASP A 54 30.40 5.04 -3.63
C ASP A 54 30.50 4.45 -5.06
N HIS A 55 30.73 3.14 -5.17
CA HIS A 55 30.92 2.46 -6.45
C HIS A 55 29.61 2.11 -7.17
N ASN A 56 28.44 2.31 -6.54
CA ASN A 56 27.13 1.88 -7.07
C ASN A 56 26.27 3.02 -7.63
N ALA A 57 26.83 4.23 -7.83
CA ALA A 57 26.08 5.37 -8.36
C ALA A 57 25.35 5.07 -9.70
N SER A 58 25.95 4.24 -10.55
CA SER A 58 25.35 3.78 -11.82
C SER A 58 24.10 2.90 -11.61
N GLU A 59 24.11 2.02 -10.61
CA GLU A 59 22.98 1.14 -10.29
C GLU A 59 21.81 1.94 -9.74
N VAL A 60 22.10 2.91 -8.86
CA VAL A 60 21.09 3.81 -8.30
C VAL A 60 20.49 4.71 -9.39
N ALA A 61 21.30 5.26 -10.29
CA ALA A 61 20.81 6.04 -11.42
C ALA A 61 19.90 5.20 -12.32
N THR A 62 20.28 3.94 -12.56
CA THR A 62 19.46 2.96 -13.31
C THR A 62 18.14 2.68 -12.59
N ALA A 63 18.16 2.49 -11.28
CA ALA A 63 16.96 2.25 -10.46
C ALA A 63 16.02 3.46 -10.41
N PHE A 64 16.56 4.68 -10.29
CA PHE A 64 15.80 5.93 -10.40
C PHE A 64 15.10 6.02 -11.76
N ARG A 65 15.83 5.76 -12.85
CA ARG A 65 15.26 5.77 -14.20
C ARG A 65 14.14 4.74 -14.33
N ARG A 66 14.38 3.50 -13.86
CA ARG A 66 13.42 2.40 -13.91
C ARG A 66 12.12 2.72 -13.17
N LEU A 67 12.19 3.34 -11.99
CA LEU A 67 11.01 3.78 -11.25
C LEU A 67 10.09 4.66 -12.12
N PHE A 68 10.67 5.67 -12.80
CA PHE A 68 9.89 6.60 -13.62
C PHE A 68 9.38 5.95 -14.92
N GLU A 69 10.15 5.04 -15.52
CA GLU A 69 9.70 4.23 -16.66
C GLU A 69 8.49 3.35 -16.27
N GLU A 70 8.55 2.68 -15.12
CA GLU A 70 7.44 1.88 -14.59
C GLU A 70 6.23 2.74 -14.22
N ALA A 71 6.44 3.90 -13.61
CA ALA A 71 5.38 4.85 -13.33
C ALA A 71 4.69 5.30 -14.63
N MET A 72 5.46 5.62 -15.68
CA MET A 72 4.93 5.98 -17.00
C MET A 72 4.12 4.85 -17.63
N GLU A 73 4.56 3.59 -17.49
CA GLU A 73 3.79 2.45 -17.96
C GLU A 73 2.47 2.30 -17.21
N ARG A 74 2.49 2.43 -15.87
CA ARG A 74 1.27 2.40 -15.05
C ARG A 74 0.34 3.56 -15.38
N MET A 75 0.85 4.75 -15.72
CA MET A 75 0.05 5.91 -16.12
C MET A 75 -0.79 5.69 -17.38
N LYS A 76 -0.46 4.69 -18.22
CA LYS A 76 -1.29 4.29 -19.37
C LYS A 76 -2.60 3.63 -18.92
N LYS A 77 -2.66 3.10 -17.70
CA LYS A 77 -3.85 2.44 -17.15
C LYS A 77 -4.83 3.47 -16.57
N PRO A 78 -6.11 3.48 -16.99
CA PRO A 78 -7.07 4.50 -16.53
C PRO A 78 -7.29 4.56 -15.02
N TRP A 79 -7.21 3.43 -14.32
CA TRP A 79 -7.39 3.35 -12.88
C TRP A 79 -6.21 3.91 -12.08
N CYS A 80 -5.04 4.08 -12.71
CA CYS A 80 -3.82 4.54 -12.04
C CYS A 80 -3.77 6.07 -11.85
N ARG A 81 -4.71 6.80 -12.47
CA ARG A 81 -4.83 8.26 -12.39
C ARG A 81 -5.09 8.68 -10.95
N PRO A 82 -4.15 9.32 -10.22
CA PRO A 82 -4.43 9.83 -8.89
C PRO A 82 -5.49 10.94 -8.99
N GLY A 83 -6.41 10.96 -8.04
CA GLY A 83 -7.49 11.96 -7.95
C GLY A 83 -6.99 13.35 -7.56
N LEU A 84 -6.26 14.01 -8.45
CA LEU A 84 -5.82 15.39 -8.27
C LEU A 84 -7.01 16.34 -8.45
N VAL A 85 -7.14 17.35 -7.57
CA VAL A 85 -8.29 18.26 -7.57
C VAL A 85 -8.03 19.50 -8.44
N GLY A 86 -9.07 20.30 -8.69
CA GLY A 86 -9.02 21.43 -9.63
C GLY A 86 -7.86 22.42 -9.46
N ASN A 87 -7.41 22.73 -8.24
CA ASN A 87 -6.28 23.64 -8.02
C ASN A 87 -4.93 23.02 -8.42
N ASP A 88 -4.80 21.70 -8.26
CA ASP A 88 -3.60 20.95 -8.63
C ASP A 88 -3.37 21.05 -10.14
N TRP A 89 -4.43 20.84 -10.91
CA TRP A 89 -4.42 20.92 -12.37
C TRP A 89 -4.27 22.33 -12.92
N LYS A 90 -4.81 23.33 -12.20
CA LYS A 90 -4.80 24.73 -12.66
C LYS A 90 -3.51 25.48 -12.31
N GLN A 91 -2.85 25.11 -11.22
CA GLN A 91 -1.73 25.91 -10.68
C GLN A 91 -0.45 25.09 -10.48
N THR A 92 -0.52 23.98 -9.76
CA THR A 92 0.68 23.24 -9.33
C THR A 92 1.35 22.50 -10.48
N ILE A 93 0.61 21.64 -11.19
CA ILE A 93 1.14 20.82 -12.27
C ILE A 93 1.73 21.69 -13.40
N PRO A 94 1.04 22.73 -13.90
CA PRO A 94 1.63 23.62 -14.91
C PRO A 94 2.90 24.34 -14.44
N LYS A 95 2.97 24.78 -13.17
CA LYS A 95 4.18 25.42 -12.62
C LYS A 95 5.35 24.44 -12.56
N TRP A 96 5.13 23.23 -12.06
CA TRP A 96 6.16 22.18 -12.01
C TRP A 96 6.70 21.85 -13.41
N ILE A 97 5.81 21.69 -14.39
CA ILE A 97 6.21 21.39 -15.77
C ILE A 97 7.01 22.53 -16.37
N ARG A 98 6.64 23.80 -16.13
CA ARG A 98 7.45 24.94 -16.59
C ARG A 98 8.88 24.88 -16.05
N LEU A 99 9.05 24.55 -14.77
CA LEU A 99 10.37 24.43 -14.15
C LEU A 99 11.17 23.29 -14.79
N VAL A 100 10.57 22.11 -14.93
CA VAL A 100 11.25 20.94 -15.51
C VAL A 100 11.55 21.15 -17.00
N SER A 101 10.63 21.72 -17.78
CA SER A 101 10.86 22.05 -19.19
C SER A 101 11.99 23.06 -19.38
N ALA A 102 12.07 24.09 -18.52
CA ALA A 102 13.15 25.07 -18.55
C ALA A 102 14.50 24.41 -18.26
N LYS A 103 14.58 23.54 -17.23
CA LYS A 103 15.81 22.79 -16.91
C LYS A 103 16.21 21.80 -18.00
N ALA A 104 15.22 21.16 -18.63
CA ALA A 104 15.44 20.21 -19.72
C ALA A 104 15.77 20.87 -21.07
N GLY A 105 15.63 22.21 -21.17
CA GLY A 105 15.84 22.96 -22.41
C GLY A 105 14.82 22.62 -23.51
N VAL A 106 13.59 22.25 -23.14
CA VAL A 106 12.54 21.87 -24.10
C VAL A 106 11.36 22.84 -24.09
N LYS A 107 10.61 22.87 -25.20
CA LYS A 107 9.37 23.65 -25.28
C LYS A 107 8.35 23.12 -24.27
N LEU A 108 7.59 24.06 -23.69
CA LEU A 108 6.51 23.73 -22.78
C LEU A 108 5.45 22.89 -23.52
N PRO A 109 5.02 21.74 -22.97
CA PRO A 109 4.00 20.91 -23.62
C PRO A 109 2.65 21.62 -23.66
N SER A 110 1.93 21.45 -24.77
CA SER A 110 0.54 21.87 -24.93
C SER A 110 -0.37 20.73 -24.45
N GLY A 111 -1.25 21.00 -23.48
CA GLY A 111 -2.15 19.99 -22.93
C GLY A 111 -2.90 20.48 -21.70
N LYS A 112 -3.80 19.64 -21.18
CA LYS A 112 -4.55 19.90 -19.94
C LYS A 112 -4.67 18.64 -19.11
N GLY A 113 -4.78 18.80 -17.80
CA GLY A 113 -5.08 17.70 -16.89
C GLY A 113 -4.06 16.56 -16.95
N TRP A 114 -4.55 15.33 -17.08
CA TRP A 114 -3.76 14.11 -17.03
C TRP A 114 -2.66 14.03 -18.10
N ASP A 115 -2.97 14.41 -19.33
CA ASP A 115 -2.02 14.34 -20.45
C ASP A 115 -0.84 15.30 -20.23
N LEU A 116 -1.13 16.46 -19.63
CA LEU A 116 -0.11 17.43 -19.26
C LEU A 116 0.84 16.86 -18.19
N LEU A 117 0.31 16.14 -17.18
CA LEU A 117 1.14 15.46 -16.18
C LEU A 117 1.99 14.34 -16.79
N GLN A 118 1.43 13.52 -17.69
CA GLN A 118 2.18 12.47 -18.39
C GLN A 118 3.37 13.05 -19.17
N GLU A 119 3.15 14.13 -19.93
CA GLU A 119 4.23 14.81 -20.63
C GLU A 119 5.24 15.44 -19.66
N GLY A 120 4.79 15.99 -18.54
CA GLY A 120 5.67 16.49 -17.48
C GLY A 120 6.62 15.42 -16.92
N VAL A 121 6.08 14.24 -16.57
CA VAL A 121 6.87 13.10 -16.06
C VAL A 121 7.83 12.60 -17.13
N LYS A 122 7.41 12.54 -18.39
CA LYS A 122 8.26 12.16 -19.53
C LYS A 122 9.41 13.14 -19.75
N ILE A 123 9.16 14.45 -19.68
CA ILE A 123 10.21 15.47 -19.77
C ILE A 123 11.19 15.32 -18.60
N TYR A 124 10.67 15.13 -17.38
CA TYR A 124 11.51 14.90 -16.19
C TYR A 124 12.40 13.67 -16.38
N LEU A 125 11.84 12.54 -16.79
CA LEU A 125 12.56 11.30 -17.08
C LEU A 125 13.66 11.49 -18.14
N ASN A 126 13.33 12.16 -19.25
CA ASN A 126 14.30 12.44 -20.31
C ASN A 126 15.43 13.35 -19.82
N TRP A 127 15.13 14.32 -18.96
CA TRP A 127 16.12 15.22 -18.40
C TRP A 127 17.09 14.49 -17.46
N ILE A 128 16.58 13.72 -16.50
CA ILE A 128 17.44 12.97 -15.57
C ILE A 128 18.23 11.86 -16.28
N SER A 129 17.76 11.36 -17.43
CA SER A 129 18.43 10.31 -18.20
C SER A 129 19.61 10.81 -19.07
N ARG A 130 19.76 12.13 -19.26
CA ARG A 130 20.80 12.70 -20.15
C ARG A 130 22.17 12.81 -19.50
N GLU A 131 22.26 12.85 -18.18
CA GLU A 131 23.53 13.00 -17.46
C GLU A 131 23.53 12.13 -16.19
N ILE A 132 24.31 11.04 -16.20
CA ILE A 132 24.48 10.14 -15.05
C ILE A 132 25.02 10.89 -13.81
N ASN A 133 25.76 11.99 -14.02
CA ASN A 133 26.30 12.85 -12.97
C ASN A 133 25.24 13.72 -12.25
N ASN A 134 23.98 13.73 -12.69
CA ASN A 134 22.90 14.47 -12.01
C ASN A 134 22.37 13.78 -10.76
N LEU A 135 22.69 12.51 -10.50
CA LEU A 135 22.18 11.81 -9.32
C LEU A 135 22.67 12.46 -8.02
N ASP A 136 23.97 12.78 -7.90
CA ASP A 136 24.52 13.47 -6.74
C ASP A 136 23.87 14.85 -6.56
N ALA A 137 23.65 15.58 -7.65
CA ALA A 137 22.94 16.87 -7.61
C ALA A 137 21.48 16.72 -7.15
N ILE A 138 20.77 15.67 -7.61
CA ILE A 138 19.40 15.37 -7.21
C ILE A 138 19.34 14.98 -5.72
N LEU A 139 20.19 14.06 -5.27
CA LEU A 139 20.22 13.62 -3.88
C LEU A 139 20.67 14.74 -2.93
N VAL A 140 21.63 15.58 -3.35
CA VAL A 140 22.02 16.79 -2.61
C VAL A 140 20.86 17.79 -2.54
N SER A 141 20.12 18.00 -3.64
CA SER A 141 18.91 18.85 -3.62
C SER A 141 17.89 18.34 -2.60
N LEU A 142 17.65 17.03 -2.61
CA LEU A 142 16.74 16.34 -1.69
C LEU A 142 17.20 16.40 -0.22
N SER A 143 18.50 16.64 0.03
CA SER A 143 19.07 16.74 1.38
C SER A 143 18.96 18.11 2.05
N SER A 144 18.60 19.14 1.28
CA SER A 144 18.54 20.53 1.77
C SER A 144 17.29 20.78 2.65
N TYR A 145 17.39 20.40 3.93
CA TYR A 145 16.42 20.75 4.96
C TYR A 145 16.85 22.04 5.68
N GLU A 146 16.02 23.09 5.65
CA GLU A 146 16.19 24.23 6.55
C GLU A 146 15.39 23.97 7.84
N ALA A 147 16.12 23.60 8.90
CA ALA A 147 15.57 23.41 10.25
C ALA A 147 15.38 24.76 10.95
N GLY A 148 14.22 24.97 11.56
CA GLY A 148 13.98 26.10 12.48
C GLY A 148 13.09 27.20 11.88
N GLY A 149 11.80 27.15 12.21
CA GLY A 149 10.86 28.23 11.95
C GLY A 149 9.44 27.77 12.22
N ASP A 150 8.70 28.55 12.99
CA ASP A 150 7.25 28.38 13.15
C ASP A 150 6.60 28.09 11.80
N LEU A 151 5.71 27.09 11.80
CA LEU A 151 4.93 26.61 10.66
C LEU A 151 4.52 27.78 9.72
N LEU A 152 5.33 28.06 8.68
CA LEU A 152 5.01 28.94 7.55
C LEU A 152 5.18 28.23 6.15
N ILE A 153 4.08 27.99 5.42
CA ILE A 153 3.94 27.68 3.98
C ILE A 153 4.53 28.91 3.35
N LYS A 154 5.83 28.84 3.08
CA LYS A 154 6.56 29.55 2.04
C LYS A 154 8.04 29.19 2.14
N TRP A 155 8.48 28.44 1.13
CA TRP A 155 9.50 28.86 0.18
C TRP A 155 10.98 28.95 0.59
N GLY A 156 11.85 28.40 -0.25
CA GLY A 156 13.29 28.40 -0.04
C GLY A 156 13.95 29.77 -0.07
N LYS A 157 15.20 29.81 0.38
CA LYS A 157 16.11 30.93 0.16
C LYS A 157 16.33 31.17 -1.33
N GLY A 158 16.07 32.40 -1.75
CA GLY A 158 16.31 32.90 -3.10
C GLY A 158 15.20 33.83 -3.53
N ALA A 159 15.46 35.14 -3.45
CA ALA A 159 14.58 36.17 -3.97
C ALA A 159 14.28 35.90 -5.46
N GLY A 160 13.08 35.39 -5.79
CA GLY A 160 12.57 35.44 -7.16
C GLY A 160 11.65 34.33 -7.69
N SER A 161 11.70 33.07 -7.23
CA SER A 161 11.27 31.95 -8.11
C SER A 161 10.05 31.09 -7.71
N LYS A 162 8.93 31.61 -7.18
CA LYS A 162 7.61 30.91 -6.94
C LYS A 162 7.52 29.38 -7.32
N SER A 163 7.72 28.47 -6.36
CA SER A 163 7.73 26.98 -6.40
C SER A 163 6.29 26.48 -6.45
N PRO A 164 6.10 25.21 -6.83
CA PRO A 164 4.77 24.59 -6.82
C PRO A 164 4.22 24.49 -5.40
N GLU A 165 2.95 24.86 -5.23
CA GLU A 165 2.18 24.60 -4.01
C GLU A 165 1.83 23.10 -3.96
N ALA A 166 1.87 22.45 -2.79
CA ALA A 166 1.58 21.01 -2.68
C ALA A 166 0.19 20.63 -3.24
N LEU A 167 0.10 19.44 -3.84
CA LEU A 167 -1.10 18.88 -4.47
C LEU A 167 -2.15 18.45 -3.42
N THR A 168 -3.45 18.52 -3.73
CA THR A 168 -4.53 18.35 -2.76
C THR A 168 -4.78 16.90 -2.35
N LEU A 169 -4.59 15.93 -3.26
CA LEU A 169 -4.52 14.52 -2.90
C LEU A 169 -3.40 14.26 -1.87
N PHE A 170 -2.30 14.98 -2.01
CA PHE A 170 -1.13 14.93 -1.15
C PHE A 170 -1.25 15.82 0.11
N LYS A 171 -2.26 16.72 0.15
CA LYS A 171 -2.68 17.53 1.31
C LYS A 171 -3.79 16.85 2.13
N ALA A 172 -4.13 15.59 1.84
CA ALA A 172 -5.18 14.90 2.58
C ALA A 172 -4.87 14.98 4.09
N ASN A 173 -5.86 15.44 4.87
CA ASN A 173 -5.69 15.69 6.30
C ASN A 173 -5.23 14.41 7.02
N TYR A 174 -4.03 14.47 7.58
CA TYR A 174 -3.53 13.61 8.66
C TYR A 174 -4.56 13.36 9.79
N TYR A 175 -5.58 14.21 9.94
CA TYR A 175 -6.52 14.19 11.06
C TYR A 175 -7.69 13.19 10.97
N ALA A 176 -7.87 12.40 9.91
CA ALA A 176 -9.01 11.46 9.86
C ALA A 176 -8.90 10.36 10.95
N GLY A 177 -7.70 9.87 11.26
CA GLY A 177 -7.47 8.86 12.32
C GLY A 177 -7.28 9.41 13.74
N ARG A 178 -7.09 10.72 13.91
CA ARG A 178 -6.86 11.38 15.23
C ARG A 178 -7.95 12.39 15.64
N ARG A 179 -9.06 12.48 14.91
CA ARG A 179 -10.21 13.36 15.26
C ARG A 179 -10.73 13.15 16.69
N GLY A 180 -10.61 11.94 17.26
CA GLY A 180 -11.03 11.64 18.63
C GLY A 180 -10.17 12.25 19.75
N MET A 181 -8.91 12.62 19.50
CA MET A 181 -8.03 13.24 20.50
C MET A 181 -7.93 14.77 20.39
N ALA A 182 -8.62 15.37 19.41
CA ALA A 182 -8.46 16.77 19.03
C ALA A 182 -9.41 17.74 19.77
N SER A 183 -9.80 17.45 21.01
CA SER A 183 -10.46 18.47 21.85
C SER A 183 -9.47 19.48 22.45
N LYS A 184 -8.15 19.27 22.32
CA LYS A 184 -7.10 20.19 22.81
C LYS A 184 -6.13 20.73 21.76
N CYS A 185 -6.13 20.22 20.53
CA CYS A 185 -5.35 20.82 19.45
C CYS A 185 -6.19 21.90 18.78
N LYS A 186 -5.94 23.17 19.13
CA LYS A 186 -6.49 24.34 18.46
C LYS A 186 -6.45 24.14 16.94
N LEU A 187 -7.63 24.21 16.33
CA LEU A 187 -7.87 24.25 14.89
C LEU A 187 -6.88 25.19 14.20
N GLY A 188 -6.12 24.71 13.22
CA GLY A 188 -5.31 25.59 12.35
C GLY A 188 -3.91 25.12 11.95
N LEU A 189 -3.54 23.85 12.16
CA LEU A 189 -2.22 23.35 11.71
C LEU A 189 -2.26 23.04 10.20
N GLU A 190 -2.13 24.09 9.38
CA GLU A 190 -1.80 23.99 7.96
C GLU A 190 -0.42 23.34 7.82
N ALA A 191 -0.30 22.11 7.30
CA ALA A 191 1.02 21.50 7.08
C ALA A 191 1.74 22.16 5.89
N ARG A 192 3.01 22.53 6.08
CA ARG A 192 3.73 23.48 5.23
C ARG A 192 4.93 22.78 4.57
N VAL A 193 4.68 21.95 3.56
CA VAL A 193 5.72 21.12 2.89
C VAL A 193 6.23 21.83 1.64
N LYS A 194 7.53 22.14 1.62
CA LYS A 194 8.24 22.59 0.41
C LYS A 194 8.61 21.36 -0.40
N LEU A 195 7.94 21.16 -1.54
CA LEU A 195 8.35 20.18 -2.54
C LEU A 195 9.22 20.90 -3.57
N ASP A 196 10.50 20.56 -3.62
CA ASP A 196 11.28 20.84 -4.82
C ASP A 196 10.75 19.98 -5.99
N GLU A 197 11.21 20.25 -7.20
CA GLU A 197 10.79 19.52 -8.39
C GLU A 197 11.07 18.02 -8.31
N HIS A 198 12.11 17.62 -7.58
CA HIS A 198 12.56 16.24 -7.40
C HIS A 198 11.67 15.49 -6.40
N THR A 199 11.39 16.09 -5.24
CA THR A 199 10.48 15.55 -4.23
C THR A 199 9.06 15.45 -4.77
N LEU A 200 8.63 16.45 -5.56
CA LEU A 200 7.34 16.39 -6.25
C LEU A 200 7.30 15.26 -7.27
N ALA A 201 8.34 15.11 -8.10
CA ALA A 201 8.43 14.01 -9.07
C ALA A 201 8.44 12.64 -8.38
N LEU A 202 9.22 12.46 -7.33
CA LEU A 202 9.27 11.24 -6.51
C LEU A 202 7.91 10.93 -5.88
N SER A 203 7.25 11.92 -5.30
CA SER A 203 5.93 11.73 -4.69
C SER A 203 4.87 11.36 -5.71
N LEU A 204 4.91 11.96 -6.91
CA LEU A 204 4.02 11.61 -8.02
C LEU A 204 4.26 10.18 -8.49
N ALA A 205 5.51 9.81 -8.73
CA ALA A 205 5.88 8.44 -9.10
C ALA A 205 5.44 7.45 -8.01
N GLY A 206 5.74 7.75 -6.75
CA GLY A 206 5.34 6.93 -5.61
C GLY A 206 3.82 6.76 -5.48
N ALA A 207 3.03 7.82 -5.70
CA ALA A 207 1.57 7.74 -5.70
C ALA A 207 1.04 6.86 -6.84
N ILE A 208 1.61 7.00 -8.03
CA ILE A 208 1.31 6.16 -9.21
C ILE A 208 1.67 4.69 -8.92
N MET A 209 2.82 4.43 -8.29
CA MET A 209 3.27 3.08 -7.95
C MET A 209 2.52 2.47 -6.75
N ALA A 210 1.98 3.30 -5.86
CA ALA A 210 1.21 2.85 -4.70
C ALA A 210 -0.25 2.54 -5.06
N LYS A 211 -0.85 3.27 -6.00
CA LYS A 211 -2.26 3.05 -6.38
C LYS A 211 -2.45 1.64 -6.92
N GLN A 212 -3.38 0.87 -6.34
CA GLN A 212 -3.68 -0.50 -6.77
C GLN A 212 -4.96 -0.60 -7.60
N GLY A 213 -5.87 0.36 -7.42
CA GLY A 213 -7.07 0.44 -8.22
C GLY A 213 -8.10 1.36 -7.61
N THR A 214 -9.30 1.29 -8.16
CA THR A 214 -10.46 2.03 -7.70
C THR A 214 -11.65 1.12 -7.58
N PHE A 215 -12.46 1.31 -6.54
CA PHE A 215 -13.74 0.64 -6.39
C PHE A 215 -14.83 1.66 -6.06
N LYS A 216 -16.07 1.33 -6.44
CA LYS A 216 -17.23 2.20 -6.28
C LYS A 216 -18.30 1.51 -5.44
N PRO A 217 -18.20 1.53 -4.11
CA PRO A 217 -19.31 1.09 -3.26
C PRO A 217 -20.41 2.15 -3.36
N GLY A 218 -21.54 1.78 -3.95
CA GLY A 218 -22.64 2.70 -4.24
C GLY A 218 -22.23 3.86 -5.16
N GLN A 219 -22.32 5.10 -4.66
CA GLN A 219 -22.06 6.33 -5.44
C GLN A 219 -20.67 6.95 -5.20
N GLN A 220 -19.89 6.43 -4.24
CA GLN A 220 -18.61 7.02 -3.87
C GLN A 220 -17.47 6.35 -4.66
N ASN A 221 -16.59 7.13 -5.29
CA ASN A 221 -15.40 6.59 -5.95
C ASN A 221 -14.22 6.56 -4.97
N LEU A 222 -13.76 5.36 -4.62
CA LEU A 222 -12.67 5.12 -3.70
C LEU A 222 -11.46 4.59 -4.45
N ALA A 223 -10.27 5.07 -4.07
CA ALA A 223 -8.99 4.60 -4.55
C ALA A 223 -8.25 3.88 -3.42
N VAL A 224 -7.63 2.76 -3.74
CA VAL A 224 -6.81 1.99 -2.80
C VAL A 224 -5.34 2.19 -3.13
N TYR A 225 -4.56 2.57 -2.13
CA TYR A 225 -3.12 2.76 -2.21
C TYR A 225 -2.41 1.78 -1.27
N LEU A 226 -1.45 1.03 -1.79
CA LEU A 226 -0.53 0.19 -1.05
C LEU A 226 0.81 0.92 -0.96
N SER A 227 1.09 1.51 0.20
CA SER A 227 2.34 2.22 0.44
C SER A 227 3.43 1.23 0.82
N LEU A 228 4.61 1.40 0.22
CA LEU A 228 5.81 0.67 0.59
C LEU A 228 6.61 1.53 1.55
N LEU A 229 6.70 1.09 2.80
CA LEU A 229 7.53 1.76 3.81
C LEU A 229 8.88 1.06 3.99
N ASP A 230 9.03 -0.17 3.50
CA ASP A 230 10.25 -0.97 3.58
C ASP A 230 10.64 -1.46 2.18
N PRO A 231 11.88 -1.19 1.69
CA PRO A 231 12.39 -1.78 0.44
C PRO A 231 12.29 -3.30 0.36
N GLY A 232 12.46 -3.99 1.50
CA GLY A 232 12.35 -5.45 1.58
C GLY A 232 10.95 -5.97 1.29
N ALA A 233 9.92 -5.11 1.36
CA ALA A 233 8.52 -5.49 1.16
C ALA A 233 8.07 -5.57 -0.30
N MET A 234 8.98 -5.48 -1.27
CA MET A 234 8.64 -5.52 -2.69
C MET A 234 7.99 -6.84 -3.13
N GLY A 235 8.48 -7.99 -2.67
CA GLY A 235 7.85 -9.29 -2.96
C GLY A 235 6.43 -9.37 -2.39
N VAL A 236 6.24 -8.93 -1.14
CA VAL A 236 4.91 -8.83 -0.52
C VAL A 236 4.00 -7.91 -1.32
N LYS A 237 4.53 -6.79 -1.81
CA LYS A 237 3.76 -5.80 -2.56
C LYS A 237 3.16 -6.38 -3.84
N GLU A 238 3.90 -7.22 -4.56
CA GLU A 238 3.40 -7.87 -5.78
C GLU A 238 2.25 -8.83 -5.48
N GLU A 239 2.41 -9.69 -4.47
CA GLU A 239 1.37 -10.62 -4.03
C GLU A 239 0.10 -9.91 -3.55
N LEU A 240 0.27 -8.86 -2.73
CA LEU A 240 -0.86 -8.05 -2.27
C LEU A 240 -1.53 -7.28 -3.41
N SER A 241 -0.76 -6.73 -4.35
CA SER A 241 -1.33 -6.06 -5.54
C SER A 241 -2.20 -7.03 -6.34
N SER A 242 -1.73 -8.26 -6.51
CA SER A 242 -2.48 -9.34 -7.17
C SER A 242 -3.76 -9.69 -6.41
N LEU A 243 -3.69 -9.85 -5.09
CA LEU A 243 -4.86 -10.08 -4.23
C LEU A 243 -5.88 -8.93 -4.33
N ILE A 244 -5.44 -7.69 -4.14
CA ILE A 244 -6.29 -6.49 -4.18
C ILE A 244 -7.01 -6.39 -5.52
N SER A 245 -6.32 -6.71 -6.63
CA SER A 245 -6.95 -6.77 -7.95
C SER A 245 -8.02 -7.86 -8.04
N ARG A 246 -7.76 -9.07 -7.52
CA ARG A 246 -8.73 -10.20 -7.53
C ARG A 246 -9.98 -9.93 -6.70
N VAL A 247 -9.85 -9.18 -5.60
CA VAL A 247 -10.99 -8.80 -4.73
C VAL A 247 -11.64 -7.48 -5.15
N GLY A 248 -11.29 -6.94 -6.32
CA GLY A 248 -11.86 -5.71 -6.85
C GLY A 248 -11.64 -4.50 -5.94
N CYS A 249 -10.48 -4.42 -5.28
CA CYS A 249 -10.10 -3.41 -4.30
C CYS A 249 -10.98 -3.36 -3.03
N ARG A 250 -11.75 -4.41 -2.73
CA ARG A 250 -12.52 -4.52 -1.47
C ARG A 250 -11.61 -5.00 -0.34
N LEU A 251 -11.34 -4.12 0.62
CA LEU A 251 -10.48 -4.40 1.77
C LEU A 251 -11.27 -4.81 3.03
N SER A 252 -12.59 -4.60 3.04
CA SER A 252 -13.44 -4.92 4.18
C SER A 252 -14.09 -6.30 4.00
N PRO A 253 -14.18 -7.10 5.08
CA PRO A 253 -13.72 -6.80 6.45
C PRO A 253 -12.20 -6.92 6.64
N ASP A 254 -11.62 -6.04 7.44
CA ASP A 254 -10.18 -5.95 7.67
C ASP A 254 -9.56 -7.27 8.16
N VAL A 255 -10.27 -8.01 9.02
CA VAL A 255 -9.84 -9.33 9.53
C VAL A 255 -9.70 -10.37 8.42
N VAL A 256 -10.65 -10.41 7.48
CA VAL A 256 -10.65 -11.33 6.35
C VAL A 256 -9.55 -10.94 5.38
N PHE A 257 -9.40 -9.64 5.13
CA PHE A 257 -8.35 -9.13 4.26
C PHE A 257 -6.95 -9.39 4.83
N ARG A 258 -6.74 -9.22 6.14
CA ARG A 258 -5.48 -9.59 6.82
C ARG A 258 -5.14 -11.06 6.64
N LEU A 259 -6.12 -11.95 6.83
CA LEU A 259 -5.93 -13.38 6.62
C LEU A 259 -5.62 -13.69 5.15
N ALA A 260 -6.41 -13.16 4.21
CA ALA A 260 -6.20 -13.33 2.78
C ALA A 260 -4.82 -12.83 2.32
N SER A 261 -4.37 -11.70 2.89
CA SER A 261 -3.06 -11.12 2.65
C SER A 261 -1.95 -12.04 3.11
N ALA A 262 -2.07 -12.63 4.30
CA ALA A 262 -1.09 -13.56 4.82
C ALA A 262 -1.03 -14.86 4.00
N ILE A 263 -2.17 -15.38 3.54
CA ILE A 263 -2.24 -16.53 2.62
C ILE A 263 -1.57 -16.21 1.29
N ALA A 264 -1.89 -15.05 0.69
CA ALA A 264 -1.34 -14.65 -0.60
C ALA A 264 0.18 -14.53 -0.52
N ALA A 265 0.65 -13.87 0.53
CA ALA A 265 2.06 -13.66 0.74
C ALA A 265 2.78 -15.01 0.98
N HIS A 266 2.25 -15.91 1.83
CA HIS A 266 2.82 -17.25 2.03
C HIS A 266 2.95 -18.04 0.71
N GLY A 267 1.91 -17.99 -0.13
CA GLY A 267 1.92 -18.68 -1.43
C GLY A 267 2.93 -18.17 -2.44
N GLY A 268 3.40 -16.92 -2.30
CA GLY A 268 4.39 -16.30 -3.20
C GLY A 268 5.85 -16.68 -2.89
N GLY A 269 6.11 -17.48 -1.85
CA GLY A 269 7.47 -17.86 -1.45
C GLY A 269 8.32 -16.69 -0.94
N VAL A 270 7.68 -15.56 -0.60
CA VAL A 270 8.36 -14.39 -0.07
C VAL A 270 8.80 -14.72 1.35
N GLY A 271 10.11 -14.66 1.64
CA GLY A 271 10.61 -14.83 3.00
C GLY A 271 10.00 -13.79 3.92
N PHE A 272 9.15 -14.21 4.87
CA PHE A 272 8.46 -13.30 5.77
C PHE A 272 9.41 -12.78 6.85
N GLY A 273 9.82 -11.52 6.70
CA GLY A 273 10.16 -10.69 7.84
C GLY A 273 8.91 -10.02 8.41
N ARG A 274 9.05 -9.35 9.56
CA ARG A 274 8.06 -8.39 10.08
C ARG A 274 8.01 -7.15 9.19
N GLN A 275 7.46 -7.31 7.99
CA GLN A 275 7.37 -6.23 7.01
C GLN A 275 6.05 -5.50 7.21
N PRO A 276 6.07 -4.20 7.56
CA PRO A 276 4.85 -3.43 7.77
C PRO A 276 4.14 -3.18 6.44
N VAL A 277 2.87 -3.57 6.39
CA VAL A 277 1.97 -3.31 5.27
C VAL A 277 1.07 -2.15 5.63
N ARG A 278 1.04 -1.12 4.78
CA ARG A 278 0.13 0.03 4.91
C ARG A 278 -0.75 0.19 3.68
N LEU A 279 -2.06 0.06 3.88
CA LEU A 279 -3.09 0.28 2.88
C LEU A 279 -3.93 1.51 3.25
N ILE A 280 -4.22 2.34 2.25
CA ILE A 280 -4.91 3.61 2.42
C ILE A 280 -6.04 3.68 1.42
N THR A 281 -7.26 3.85 1.92
CA THR A 281 -8.44 4.08 1.08
C THR A 281 -8.74 5.57 1.05
N VAL A 282 -8.76 6.14 -0.15
CA VAL A 282 -8.97 7.58 -0.37
C VAL A 282 -10.22 7.79 -1.21
N ALA A 283 -11.13 8.62 -0.72
CA ALA A 283 -12.20 9.18 -1.53
C ALA A 283 -11.62 10.31 -2.38
N GLU A 284 -11.51 10.07 -3.68
CA GLU A 284 -10.94 10.99 -4.66
C GLU A 284 -11.97 11.96 -5.26
N GLY A 285 -13.25 11.84 -4.87
CA GLY A 285 -14.34 12.69 -5.35
C GLY A 285 -14.44 14.05 -4.64
N GLY A 286 -14.85 15.08 -5.38
CA GLY A 286 -15.15 16.42 -4.85
C GLY A 286 -13.98 17.42 -4.93
N ASN A 287 -14.05 18.50 -4.13
CA ASN A 287 -13.04 19.58 -4.13
C ASN A 287 -11.76 19.23 -3.33
N ARG A 288 -11.79 18.19 -2.48
CA ARG A 288 -10.67 17.75 -1.64
C ARG A 288 -10.70 16.23 -1.49
N ALA A 289 -9.53 15.59 -1.56
CA ALA A 289 -9.39 14.18 -1.25
C ALA A 289 -9.57 13.93 0.25
N ASN A 290 -10.19 12.81 0.62
CA ASN A 290 -10.39 12.42 2.01
C ASN A 290 -9.92 10.98 2.25
N VAL A 291 -9.12 10.77 3.30
CA VAL A 291 -8.77 9.41 3.74
C VAL A 291 -10.00 8.81 4.44
N VAL A 292 -10.49 7.69 3.92
CA VAL A 292 -11.67 6.98 4.43
C VAL A 292 -11.25 5.95 5.46
N SER A 293 -10.20 5.17 5.16
CA SER A 293 -9.65 4.18 6.08
C SER A 293 -8.16 4.01 5.85
N THR A 294 -7.47 3.61 6.92
CA THR A 294 -6.06 3.21 6.91
C THR A 294 -5.98 1.86 7.58
N LEU A 295 -5.41 0.88 6.89
CA LEU A 295 -5.20 -0.47 7.38
C LEU A 295 -3.70 -0.70 7.46
N GLU A 296 -3.21 -0.86 8.68
CA GLU A 296 -1.81 -1.15 9.00
C GLU A 296 -1.72 -2.48 9.73
N PHE A 297 -0.83 -3.36 9.27
CA PHE A 297 -0.57 -4.64 9.90
C PHE A 297 0.81 -5.19 9.50
N GLU A 298 1.31 -6.10 10.31
CA GLU A 298 2.47 -6.94 10.03
C GLU A 298 1.99 -8.40 9.99
N PHE A 299 2.73 -9.26 9.31
CA PHE A 299 2.47 -10.70 9.34
C PHE A 299 3.12 -11.31 10.56
N ASP A 300 2.31 -11.65 11.56
CA ASP A 300 2.79 -12.29 12.77
C ASP A 300 3.30 -13.72 12.48
N GLN A 301 4.43 -14.09 13.10
CA GLN A 301 5.04 -15.40 12.91
C GLN A 301 4.08 -16.58 13.17
N PRO A 302 3.24 -16.60 14.23
CA PRO A 302 2.29 -17.69 14.45
C PRO A 302 1.30 -17.88 13.30
N LEU A 303 0.84 -16.79 12.69
CA LEU A 303 -0.10 -16.85 11.57
C LEU A 303 0.58 -17.44 10.33
N LEU A 304 1.84 -17.10 10.09
CA LEU A 304 2.63 -17.66 8.99
C LEU A 304 2.91 -19.15 9.20
N SER A 305 3.29 -19.54 10.42
CA SER A 305 3.48 -20.94 10.79
C SER A 305 2.20 -21.77 10.65
N PHE A 306 1.03 -21.19 10.97
CA PHE A 306 -0.25 -21.82 10.71
C PHE A 306 -0.46 -22.14 9.22
N PHE A 307 -0.13 -21.21 8.33
CA PHE A 307 -0.26 -21.44 6.88
C PHE A 307 0.71 -22.47 6.35
N GLU A 308 1.95 -22.47 6.85
CA GLU A 308 2.95 -23.48 6.51
C GLU A 308 2.50 -24.89 6.96
N ALA A 309 1.97 -25.02 8.18
CA ALA A 309 1.40 -26.26 8.67
C ALA A 309 0.18 -26.71 7.85
N LEU A 310 -0.71 -25.77 7.49
CA LEU A 310 -1.90 -26.07 6.69
C LEU A 310 -1.55 -26.51 5.27
N SER A 311 -0.62 -25.83 4.59
CA SER A 311 -0.19 -26.20 3.23
C SER A 311 0.54 -27.53 3.21
N SER A 312 1.43 -27.76 4.19
CA SER A 312 2.18 -29.02 4.31
C SER A 312 1.27 -30.21 4.57
N ARG A 313 0.19 -30.00 5.35
CA ARG A 313 -0.80 -31.03 5.64
C ARG A 313 -1.75 -31.27 4.47
N SER A 314 -2.30 -30.21 3.90
CA SER A 314 -3.34 -30.30 2.88
C SER A 314 -3.36 -29.07 1.99
N GLN A 315 -2.69 -29.19 0.84
CA GLN A 315 -2.74 -28.17 -0.21
C GLN A 315 -4.19 -27.90 -0.68
N TRP A 316 -5.04 -28.93 -0.65
CA TRP A 316 -6.47 -28.78 -0.91
C TRP A 316 -7.12 -27.83 0.09
N ALA A 317 -6.96 -28.06 1.41
CA ALA A 317 -7.56 -27.22 2.44
C ALA A 317 -7.02 -25.78 2.39
N TYR A 318 -5.71 -25.63 2.18
CA TYR A 318 -5.06 -24.34 1.98
C TYR A 318 -5.70 -23.53 0.85
N GLN A 319 -5.88 -24.13 -0.33
CA GLN A 319 -6.49 -23.45 -1.47
C GLN A 319 -7.97 -23.15 -1.24
N ARG A 320 -8.71 -24.02 -0.55
CA ARG A 320 -10.13 -23.77 -0.23
C ARG A 320 -10.30 -22.65 0.80
N LEU A 321 -9.43 -22.56 1.79
CA LEU A 321 -9.41 -21.44 2.72
C LEU A 321 -9.13 -20.12 1.98
N ARG A 322 -8.12 -20.10 1.09
CA ARG A 322 -7.83 -18.95 0.22
C ARG A 322 -9.06 -18.53 -0.57
N ASN A 323 -9.69 -19.47 -1.28
CA ASN A 323 -10.86 -19.19 -2.09
C ASN A 323 -12.03 -18.67 -1.25
N LEU A 324 -12.24 -19.20 -0.04
CA LEU A 324 -13.27 -18.72 0.87
C LEU A 324 -13.00 -17.28 1.33
N MET A 325 -11.76 -16.92 1.64
CA MET A 325 -11.41 -15.53 2.01
C MET A 325 -11.63 -14.56 0.85
N GLU A 326 -11.15 -14.91 -0.35
CA GLU A 326 -11.36 -14.10 -1.55
C GLU A 326 -12.86 -13.99 -1.91
N TYR A 327 -13.62 -15.08 -1.74
CA TYR A 327 -15.07 -15.08 -1.92
C TYR A 327 -15.77 -14.16 -0.92
N THR A 328 -15.39 -14.23 0.36
CA THR A 328 -15.95 -13.43 1.46
C THR A 328 -15.77 -11.94 1.19
N LEU A 329 -14.58 -11.51 0.77
CA LEU A 329 -14.29 -10.11 0.42
C LEU A 329 -15.10 -9.65 -0.80
N ASN A 330 -15.20 -10.51 -1.82
CA ASN A 330 -15.93 -10.16 -3.05
C ASN A 330 -17.45 -10.06 -2.86
N HIS A 331 -18.00 -10.77 -1.87
CA HIS A 331 -19.44 -10.88 -1.65
C HIS A 331 -19.90 -10.29 -0.30
N TRP A 332 -19.06 -9.51 0.37
CA TRP A 332 -19.35 -8.93 1.69
C TRP A 332 -20.70 -8.17 1.74
N GLU A 333 -21.04 -7.47 0.66
CA GLU A 333 -22.29 -6.69 0.53
C GLU A 333 -23.41 -7.46 -0.20
N SER A 334 -23.28 -8.78 -0.40
CA SER A 334 -24.26 -9.58 -1.12
C SER A 334 -25.59 -9.67 -0.38
N LEU A 335 -26.69 -9.54 -1.12
CA LEU A 335 -28.06 -9.63 -0.58
C LEU A 335 -28.65 -11.05 -0.69
N THR A 336 -28.02 -11.94 -1.46
CA THR A 336 -28.50 -13.33 -1.61
C THR A 336 -28.26 -14.12 -0.33
N ARG A 337 -29.24 -14.95 0.05
CA ARG A 337 -29.20 -15.69 1.32
C ARG A 337 -28.00 -16.64 1.38
N GLU A 338 -27.74 -17.36 0.30
CA GLU A 338 -26.66 -18.33 0.16
C GLU A 338 -25.29 -17.67 0.31
N SER A 339 -25.09 -16.51 -0.35
CA SER A 339 -23.83 -15.77 -0.23
C SER A 339 -23.65 -15.24 1.19
N ARG A 340 -24.71 -14.74 1.83
CA ARG A 340 -24.64 -14.23 3.21
C ARG A 340 -24.19 -15.31 4.18
N THR A 341 -24.76 -16.52 4.09
CA THR A 341 -24.35 -17.66 4.92
C THR A 341 -22.85 -17.98 4.73
N MET A 342 -22.37 -18.02 3.48
CA MET A 342 -20.96 -18.30 3.20
C MET A 342 -20.01 -17.17 3.61
N VAL A 343 -20.45 -15.91 3.49
CA VAL A 343 -19.71 -14.73 3.92
C VAL A 343 -19.58 -14.69 5.44
N GLU A 344 -20.67 -14.96 6.17
CA GLU A 344 -20.67 -15.03 7.64
C GLU A 344 -19.71 -16.12 8.12
N LEU A 345 -19.80 -17.31 7.52
CA LEU A 345 -18.87 -18.41 7.77
C LEU A 345 -17.41 -18.01 7.55
N GLY A 346 -17.10 -17.42 6.39
CA GLY A 346 -15.74 -16.98 6.07
C GLY A 346 -15.22 -15.91 7.04
N TYR A 347 -16.07 -14.97 7.43
CA TYR A 347 -15.74 -13.94 8.42
C TYR A 347 -15.43 -14.52 9.80
N MET A 348 -16.25 -15.44 10.31
CA MET A 348 -15.99 -16.06 11.60
C MET A 348 -14.78 -16.99 11.57
N LEU A 349 -14.59 -17.74 10.49
CA LEU A 349 -13.41 -18.59 10.34
C LEU A 349 -12.13 -17.75 10.34
N ALA A 350 -12.13 -16.59 9.68
CA ALA A 350 -11.00 -15.66 9.71
C ALA A 350 -10.73 -15.14 11.14
N HIS A 351 -11.78 -14.73 11.85
CA HIS A 351 -11.67 -14.33 13.26
C HIS A 351 -11.11 -15.43 14.14
N ALA A 352 -11.66 -16.64 14.01
CA ALA A 352 -11.27 -17.81 14.80
C ALA A 352 -9.78 -18.15 14.58
N ILE A 353 -9.31 -18.14 13.34
CA ILE A 353 -7.90 -18.40 13.01
C ILE A 353 -6.99 -17.31 13.60
N ILE A 354 -7.31 -16.02 13.39
CA ILE A 354 -6.47 -14.91 13.87
C ILE A 354 -6.41 -14.89 15.41
N LEU A 355 -7.55 -15.06 16.08
CA LEU A 355 -7.58 -15.10 17.55
C LEU A 355 -6.84 -16.32 18.11
N SER A 356 -6.93 -17.47 17.45
CA SER A 356 -6.18 -18.66 17.86
C SER A 356 -4.67 -18.49 17.66
N CYS A 357 -4.24 -17.97 16.51
CA CYS A 357 -2.81 -17.74 16.24
C CYS A 357 -2.20 -16.71 17.19
N SER A 358 -2.99 -15.72 17.63
CA SER A 358 -2.53 -14.74 18.63
C SER A 358 -2.52 -15.28 20.08
N GLY A 359 -3.04 -16.49 20.32
CA GLY A 359 -3.19 -17.06 21.67
C GLY A 359 -4.36 -16.48 22.47
N SER A 360 -5.25 -15.73 21.83
CA SER A 360 -6.43 -15.11 22.47
C SER A 360 -7.62 -16.06 22.58
N LEU A 361 -7.60 -17.17 21.84
CA LEU A 361 -8.67 -18.16 21.80
C LEU A 361 -8.06 -19.56 21.64
N SER A 362 -8.60 -20.57 22.33
CA SER A 362 -8.10 -21.94 22.12
C SER A 362 -8.57 -22.48 20.76
N PRO A 363 -7.79 -23.36 20.09
CA PRO A 363 -8.22 -24.00 18.84
C PRO A 363 -9.56 -24.74 18.97
N GLU A 364 -9.87 -25.31 20.14
CA GLU A 364 -11.14 -25.98 20.43
C GLU A 364 -12.31 -24.99 20.49
N GLU A 365 -12.14 -23.86 21.17
CA GLU A 365 -13.15 -22.80 21.27
C GLU A 365 -13.40 -22.14 19.89
N ALA A 366 -12.33 -21.92 19.13
CA ALA A 366 -12.36 -21.45 17.76
C ALA A 366 -13.21 -22.38 16.87
N LEU A 367 -12.99 -23.69 16.98
CA LEU A 367 -13.73 -24.69 16.23
C LEU A 367 -15.20 -24.74 16.65
N TYR A 368 -15.46 -24.64 17.96
CA TYR A 368 -16.82 -24.65 18.50
C TYR A 368 -17.63 -23.46 17.96
N GLY A 369 -17.04 -22.27 17.92
CA GLY A 369 -17.67 -21.06 17.36
C GLY A 369 -18.05 -21.22 15.88
N VAL A 370 -17.12 -21.70 15.05
CA VAL A 370 -17.36 -21.94 13.61
C VAL A 370 -18.41 -23.04 13.41
N SER A 371 -18.31 -24.12 14.19
CA SER A 371 -19.24 -25.25 14.10
C SER A 371 -20.66 -24.83 14.44
N ARG A 372 -20.85 -24.00 15.48
CA ARG A 372 -22.17 -23.51 15.87
C ARG A 372 -22.91 -22.79 14.76
N VAL A 373 -22.23 -22.01 13.90
CA VAL A 373 -22.93 -21.32 12.82
C VAL A 373 -23.19 -22.22 11.62
N SER A 374 -22.28 -23.14 11.33
CA SER A 374 -22.56 -24.19 10.33
C SER A 374 -23.71 -25.12 10.73
N TYR A 375 -23.97 -25.31 12.04
CA TYR A 375 -25.09 -26.09 12.57
C TYR A 375 -26.37 -25.26 12.80
N ALA A 376 -26.25 -23.99 13.25
CA ALA A 376 -27.39 -23.09 13.46
C ALA A 376 -28.02 -22.63 12.14
N SER A 377 -27.24 -22.61 11.07
CA SER A 377 -27.75 -22.63 9.70
C SER A 377 -28.25 -24.05 9.44
N ALA A 378 -29.56 -24.30 9.48
CA ALA A 378 -30.14 -25.63 9.33
C ALA A 378 -29.45 -26.41 8.18
N SER A 379 -28.95 -27.63 8.44
CA SER A 379 -27.97 -28.34 7.59
C SER A 379 -28.25 -28.33 6.08
N ARG A 380 -29.53 -28.29 5.69
CA ARG A 380 -29.97 -28.17 4.30
C ARG A 380 -29.69 -26.79 3.68
N GLU A 381 -29.95 -25.71 4.40
CA GLU A 381 -29.69 -24.34 3.92
C GLU A 381 -28.20 -24.11 3.72
N PHE A 382 -27.36 -24.65 4.62
CA PHE A 382 -25.92 -24.59 4.48
C PHE A 382 -25.42 -25.47 3.32
N GLU A 383 -25.98 -26.66 3.14
CA GLU A 383 -25.66 -27.52 1.99
C GLU A 383 -26.04 -26.86 0.65
N ASP A 384 -27.20 -26.20 0.58
CA ASP A 384 -27.64 -25.44 -0.59
C ASP A 384 -26.71 -24.26 -0.86
N ALA A 385 -26.26 -23.55 0.18
CA ALA A 385 -25.27 -22.48 0.07
C ALA A 385 -23.91 -22.99 -0.43
N LEU A 386 -23.43 -24.14 0.04
CA LEU A 386 -22.22 -24.79 -0.46
C LEU A 386 -22.36 -25.14 -1.95
N LYS A 387 -23.46 -25.76 -2.36
CA LYS A 387 -23.73 -26.09 -3.78
C LYS A 387 -23.74 -24.82 -4.64
N ALA A 388 -24.45 -23.79 -4.21
CA ALA A 388 -24.58 -22.53 -4.95
C ALA A 388 -23.24 -21.79 -5.12
N THR A 389 -22.34 -21.92 -4.15
CA THR A 389 -21.04 -21.22 -4.13
C THR A 389 -19.85 -22.09 -4.53
N SER A 390 -20.10 -23.38 -4.80
CA SER A 390 -19.09 -24.40 -5.14
C SER A 390 -18.15 -24.01 -6.28
N LYS A 391 -18.66 -23.32 -7.31
CA LYS A 391 -17.85 -22.84 -8.44
C LYS A 391 -16.77 -21.82 -8.05
N TYR A 392 -16.95 -21.12 -6.92
CA TYR A 392 -15.99 -20.12 -6.42
C TYR A 392 -15.08 -20.71 -5.34
N ILE A 393 -15.67 -21.40 -4.37
CA ILE A 393 -14.94 -21.88 -3.19
C ILE A 393 -14.29 -23.23 -3.49
N GLY A 394 -14.95 -24.08 -4.29
CA GLY A 394 -14.53 -25.44 -4.63
C GLY A 394 -14.93 -26.50 -3.61
N ILE A 395 -15.96 -26.21 -2.80
CA ILE A 395 -16.60 -27.14 -1.86
C ILE A 395 -18.07 -27.25 -2.26
N SER A 396 -18.56 -28.47 -2.49
CA SER A 396 -19.92 -28.75 -2.96
C SER A 396 -20.83 -29.39 -1.90
N ASP A 397 -20.26 -29.85 -0.80
CA ASP A 397 -20.96 -30.67 0.19
C ASP A 397 -20.36 -30.53 1.59
N LEU A 398 -21.12 -31.05 2.57
CA LEU A 398 -20.77 -31.02 3.99
C LEU A 398 -19.49 -31.82 4.31
N GLY A 399 -19.21 -32.89 3.57
CA GLY A 399 -18.02 -33.71 3.79
C GLY A 399 -16.73 -32.96 3.46
N GLY A 400 -16.72 -32.26 2.33
CA GLY A 400 -15.65 -31.36 1.94
C GLY A 400 -15.46 -30.24 2.97
N PHE A 401 -16.55 -29.61 3.41
CA PHE A 401 -16.48 -28.59 4.45
C PHE A 401 -15.90 -29.13 5.78
N ALA A 402 -16.38 -30.29 6.25
CA ALA A 402 -15.87 -30.91 7.47
C ALA A 402 -14.36 -31.24 7.34
N SER A 403 -13.91 -31.67 6.17
CA SER A 403 -12.50 -31.89 5.87
C SER A 403 -11.68 -30.60 5.96
N LEU A 404 -12.17 -29.49 5.40
CA LEU A 404 -11.52 -28.18 5.52
C LEU A 404 -11.34 -27.79 7.00
N ILE A 405 -12.43 -27.84 7.77
CA ILE A 405 -12.45 -27.47 9.18
C ILE A 405 -11.52 -28.35 10.02
N LYS A 406 -11.49 -29.67 9.77
CA LYS A 406 -10.57 -30.60 10.44
C LYS A 406 -9.11 -30.26 10.18
N ASN A 407 -8.76 -29.90 8.93
CA ASN A 407 -7.39 -29.54 8.57
C ASN A 407 -6.97 -28.21 9.20
N VAL A 408 -7.86 -27.20 9.19
CA VAL A 408 -7.63 -25.92 9.87
C VAL A 408 -7.41 -26.13 11.37
N TYR A 409 -8.28 -26.90 12.02
CA TYR A 409 -8.13 -27.23 13.44
C TYR A 409 -6.79 -27.90 13.77
N SER A 410 -6.42 -28.89 12.97
CA SER A 410 -5.18 -29.64 13.19
C SER A 410 -3.95 -28.73 13.04
N ALA A 411 -3.95 -27.85 12.04
CA ALA A 411 -2.89 -26.86 11.86
C ALA A 411 -2.85 -25.84 13.02
N LEU A 412 -3.99 -25.36 13.49
CA LEU A 412 -4.05 -24.47 14.67
C LEU A 412 -3.51 -25.15 15.92
N LYS A 413 -3.85 -26.42 16.16
CA LYS A 413 -3.37 -27.15 17.34
C LYS A 413 -1.84 -27.32 17.37
N GLU A 414 -1.21 -27.40 16.21
CA GLU A 414 0.24 -27.56 16.07
C GLU A 414 1.01 -26.24 16.23
N THR A 415 0.35 -25.11 15.96
CA THR A 415 1.04 -23.82 15.76
C THR A 415 0.58 -22.72 16.72
N ALA A 416 -0.62 -22.83 17.28
CA ALA A 416 -1.14 -21.85 18.21
C ALA A 416 -0.30 -21.85 19.50
N PRO A 417 0.09 -20.66 19.99
CA PRO A 417 0.74 -20.56 21.29
C PRO A 417 -0.22 -21.00 22.41
N VAL A 418 0.34 -21.48 23.52
CA VAL A 418 -0.46 -21.82 24.70
C VAL A 418 -1.26 -20.58 25.13
N VAL A 419 -2.58 -20.73 25.24
CA VAL A 419 -3.51 -19.67 25.66
C VAL A 419 -3.07 -19.12 27.02
N ARG A 420 -2.94 -17.80 27.13
CA ARG A 420 -2.45 -17.12 28.34
C ARG A 420 -3.54 -16.88 29.38
#